data_AF-A0AAE4S960-F1
#
_entry.id   AF-A0AAE4S960-F1
#
_cell.length_a   1.000
_cell.length_b   1.000
_cell.length_c   1.000
_cell.angle_alpha   90.00
_cell.angle_beta   90.00
_cell.angle_gamma   90.00
#
_symmetry.space_group_name_H-M   'P 1'
#
loop_
_entity.id
_entity.type
_entity.pdbx_description
1 polymer ?
#
loop_
_entity_poly.entity_id
_entity_poly.type
_entity_poly.pdbx_seq_one_letter_code
_entity_poly.pdbx_strand_id
1 'polypeptide(L)'
;MRPLPPTLRENRRYILVKIAGEFTAPLTQKEIYFTISEAVTSLFGDVGSAAVHVAVVWSEDEHAIVRCSRGSEQKVIASLGVITKILGAPAVFHSVAVSGTIHGVKKHLHPTTWDDEVIAGYRCSGKKVDSLTGSNTHRYLTRDDIIKE
;
A
#
# COMPACT_ATOMS: atom_id res chain seq x y z
N MET A 1 -18.06 -3.64 28.42
CA MET A 1 -16.73 -4.11 28.88
C MET A 1 -15.83 -2.90 29.09
N ARG A 2 -15.04 -2.82 30.16
CA ARG A 2 -14.11 -1.69 30.36
C ARG A 2 -12.89 -1.84 29.45
N PRO A 3 -12.35 -0.75 28.86
CA PRO A 3 -11.12 -0.82 28.08
C PRO A 3 -9.98 -1.37 28.94
N LEU A 4 -9.16 -2.25 28.37
CA LEU A 4 -7.94 -2.73 29.01
C LEU A 4 -6.97 -1.56 29.25
N PRO A 5 -6.21 -1.57 30.36
CA PRO A 5 -5.16 -0.58 30.58
C PRO A 5 -4.13 -0.63 29.44
N PRO A 6 -3.40 0.46 29.18
CA PRO A 6 -2.50 0.57 28.04
C PRO A 6 -1.38 -0.48 28.01
N THR A 7 -1.04 -1.05 29.17
CA THR A 7 -0.05 -2.13 29.32
C THR A 7 -0.59 -3.52 28.98
N LEU A 8 -1.91 -3.74 29.06
CA LEU A 8 -2.55 -5.03 28.76
C LEU A 8 -3.28 -5.06 27.41
N ARG A 9 -3.62 -3.88 26.85
CA ARG A 9 -4.25 -3.82 25.53
C ARG A 9 -3.26 -4.21 24.44
N GLU A 10 -3.77 -4.79 23.36
CA GLU A 10 -2.98 -5.06 22.17
C GLU A 10 -2.41 -3.77 21.56
N ASN A 11 -1.13 -3.82 21.21
CA ASN A 11 -0.49 -2.76 20.44
C ASN A 11 -0.82 -2.92 18.96
N ARG A 12 -1.41 -1.88 18.37
CA ARG A 12 -1.93 -1.89 17.00
C ARG A 12 -1.12 -1.00 16.07
N ARG A 13 -1.14 -1.36 14.80
CA ARG A 13 -0.59 -0.61 13.68
C ARG A 13 -1.62 -0.50 12.58
N TYR A 14 -1.54 0.60 11.85
CA TYR A 14 -2.45 0.94 10.78
C TYR A 14 -1.63 1.12 9.50
N ILE A 15 -2.08 0.50 8.43
CA ILE A 15 -1.43 0.48 7.12
C ILE A 15 -2.40 1.14 6.14
N LEU A 16 -1.95 2.20 5.47
CA LEU A 16 -2.66 2.74 4.31
C LEU A 16 -2.36 1.85 3.12
N VAL A 17 -3.43 1.41 2.47
CA VAL A 17 -3.35 0.56 1.30
C VAL A 17 -4.12 1.24 0.18
N LYS A 18 -3.49 1.32 -0.99
CA LYS A 18 -4.13 1.70 -2.25
C LYS A 18 -4.52 0.43 -3.00
N ILE A 19 -5.71 0.42 -3.56
CA ILE A 19 -6.31 -0.70 -4.29
C ILE A 19 -6.59 -0.20 -5.70
N ALA A 20 -5.90 -0.77 -6.68
CA ALA A 20 -6.13 -0.48 -8.09
C ALA A 20 -6.74 -1.71 -8.76
N GLY A 21 -7.74 -1.52 -9.61
CA GLY A 21 -8.39 -2.61 -10.33
C GLY A 21 -9.58 -2.12 -11.14
N GLU A 22 -10.05 -2.99 -12.03
CA GLU A 22 -11.20 -2.72 -12.90
C GLU A 22 -12.49 -3.13 -12.18
N PHE A 23 -12.94 -2.31 -11.24
CA PHE A 23 -14.16 -2.58 -10.48
C PHE A 23 -15.37 -1.88 -11.10
N THR A 24 -16.46 -2.63 -11.33
CA THR A 24 -17.73 -2.05 -11.79
C THR A 24 -18.45 -1.24 -10.69
N ALA A 25 -18.13 -1.51 -9.42
CA ALA A 25 -18.76 -0.90 -8.26
C ALA A 25 -17.71 -0.63 -7.15
N PRO A 26 -17.95 0.36 -6.27
CA PRO A 26 -17.06 0.64 -5.15
C PRO A 26 -16.98 -0.56 -4.20
N LEU A 27 -15.77 -0.90 -3.77
CA LEU A 27 -15.52 -2.01 -2.87
C LEU A 27 -15.98 -1.68 -1.44
N THR A 28 -16.69 -2.62 -0.83
CA THR A 28 -17.07 -2.51 0.58
C THR A 28 -15.90 -2.89 1.49
N GLN A 29 -15.86 -2.34 2.71
CA GLN A 29 -14.88 -2.71 3.72
C GLN A 29 -14.84 -4.22 4.00
N LYS A 30 -16.00 -4.87 3.89
CA LYS A 30 -16.17 -6.31 4.12
C LYS A 30 -15.48 -7.13 3.03
N GLU A 31 -15.62 -6.76 1.77
CA GLU A 31 -14.96 -7.44 0.64
C GLU A 31 -13.45 -7.29 0.70
N ILE A 32 -12.97 -6.07 1.01
CA ILE A 32 -11.55 -5.81 1.23
C ILE A 32 -11.02 -6.65 2.40
N TYR A 33 -11.77 -6.70 3.51
CA TYR A 33 -11.41 -7.49 4.68
C TYR A 33 -11.30 -8.98 4.35
N PHE A 34 -12.29 -9.56 3.68
CA PHE A 34 -12.25 -10.99 3.34
C PHE A 34 -11.08 -11.32 2.43
N THR A 35 -10.83 -10.49 1.42
CA THR A 35 -9.72 -10.72 0.48
C THR A 35 -8.37 -10.72 1.22
N ILE A 36 -8.13 -9.72 2.09
CA ILE A 36 -6.88 -9.64 2.85
C ILE A 36 -6.79 -10.77 3.89
N SER A 37 -7.90 -11.08 4.58
CA SER A 37 -7.94 -12.15 5.57
C SER A 37 -7.67 -13.52 4.94
N GLU A 38 -8.20 -13.77 3.75
CA GLU A 38 -7.95 -14.99 2.97
C GLU A 38 -6.48 -15.07 2.57
N ALA A 39 -5.90 -13.99 2.04
CA ALA A 39 -4.48 -13.95 1.66
C ALA A 39 -3.54 -14.19 2.84
N VAL A 40 -3.82 -13.57 3.99
CA VAL A 40 -3.04 -13.77 5.23
C VAL A 40 -3.15 -15.20 5.73
N THR A 41 -4.35 -15.77 5.72
CA THR A 41 -4.58 -17.16 6.17
C THR A 41 -3.94 -18.16 5.22
N SER A 42 -4.00 -17.92 3.91
CA SER A 42 -3.35 -18.75 2.89
C SER A 42 -1.82 -18.76 3.03
N LEU A 43 -1.21 -17.60 3.31
CA LEU A 43 0.26 -17.49 3.46
C LEU A 43 0.79 -17.96 4.81
N PHE A 44 0.05 -17.74 5.90
CA PHE A 44 0.58 -17.94 7.26
C PHE A 44 -0.22 -18.94 8.11
N GLY A 45 -1.27 -19.54 7.56
CA GLY A 45 -2.18 -20.44 8.26
C GLY A 45 -3.01 -19.74 9.35
N ASP A 46 -3.84 -20.53 10.04
CA ASP A 46 -4.77 -20.01 11.06
C ASP A 46 -4.04 -19.37 12.25
N VAL A 47 -2.95 -19.98 12.71
CA VAL A 47 -2.13 -19.45 13.81
C VAL A 47 -1.50 -18.11 13.43
N GLY A 48 -1.01 -18.00 12.20
CA GLY A 48 -0.45 -16.75 11.68
C GLY A 48 -1.51 -15.67 11.54
N SER A 49 -2.67 -16.03 10.97
CA SER A 49 -3.82 -15.14 10.80
C SER A 49 -4.32 -14.59 12.14
N ALA A 50 -4.46 -15.47 13.14
CA ALA A 50 -4.81 -15.09 14.50
C ALA A 50 -3.79 -14.10 15.09
N ALA A 51 -2.49 -14.35 14.98
CA ALA A 51 -1.45 -13.47 15.54
C ALA A 51 -1.42 -12.08 14.87
N VAL A 52 -1.70 -11.99 13.56
CA VAL A 52 -1.70 -10.74 12.81
C VAL A 52 -2.88 -9.83 13.21
N HIS A 53 -4.01 -10.40 13.62
CA HIS A 53 -5.24 -9.67 14.01
C HIS A 53 -5.67 -8.60 12.99
N VAL A 54 -5.80 -9.00 11.72
CA VAL A 54 -6.20 -8.10 10.63
C VAL A 54 -7.62 -7.56 10.86
N ALA A 55 -7.83 -6.28 10.56
CA ALA A 55 -9.15 -5.72 10.34
C ALA A 55 -9.08 -4.55 9.35
N VAL A 56 -10.13 -4.34 8.56
CA VAL A 56 -10.27 -3.11 7.77
C VAL A 56 -11.12 -2.13 8.58
N VAL A 57 -10.57 -0.95 8.90
CA VAL A 57 -11.23 0.02 9.78
C VAL A 57 -11.81 1.22 9.03
N TRP A 58 -11.41 1.41 7.78
CA TRP A 58 -11.88 2.46 6.90
C TRP A 58 -11.57 2.09 5.45
N SER A 59 -12.45 2.46 4.54
CA SER A 59 -12.20 2.45 3.10
C SER A 59 -12.97 3.59 2.46
N GLU A 60 -12.38 4.19 1.44
CA GLU A 60 -12.96 5.25 0.62
C GLU A 60 -12.25 5.24 -0.73
N ASP A 61 -13.02 5.23 -1.81
CA ASP A 61 -12.52 5.11 -3.19
C ASP A 61 -11.51 3.96 -3.36
N GLU A 62 -10.31 4.28 -3.84
CA GLU A 62 -9.18 3.35 -4.04
C GLU A 62 -8.35 3.13 -2.77
N HIS A 63 -8.76 3.61 -1.61
CA HIS A 63 -7.96 3.56 -0.38
C HIS A 63 -8.64 2.79 0.73
N ALA A 64 -7.83 2.07 1.51
CA ALA A 64 -8.25 1.39 2.72
C ALA A 64 -7.22 1.53 3.83
N ILE A 65 -7.69 1.55 5.08
CA ILE A 65 -6.83 1.48 6.26
C ILE A 65 -7.01 0.11 6.90
N VAL A 66 -5.92 -0.65 6.90
CA VAL A 66 -5.85 -1.98 7.47
C VAL A 66 -5.16 -1.90 8.82
N ARG A 67 -5.84 -2.39 9.86
CA ARG A 67 -5.31 -2.56 11.21
C ARG A 67 -4.67 -3.94 11.34
N CYS A 68 -3.55 -4.01 12.05
CA CYS A 68 -2.90 -5.25 12.46
C CYS A 68 -2.22 -5.11 13.83
N SER A 69 -1.78 -6.24 14.39
CA SER A 69 -0.87 -6.29 15.54
C SER A 69 0.48 -5.64 15.22
N ARG A 70 1.02 -4.88 16.17
CA ARG A 70 2.38 -4.34 16.05
C ARG A 70 3.39 -5.47 15.93
N GLY A 71 4.31 -5.37 14.97
CA GLY A 71 5.28 -6.41 14.61
C GLY A 71 4.83 -7.33 13.47
N SER A 72 3.57 -7.23 13.03
CA SER A 72 3.01 -8.02 11.93
C SER A 72 2.82 -7.24 10.63
N GLU A 73 3.34 -5.99 10.56
CA GLU A 73 3.12 -5.09 9.43
C GLU A 73 3.64 -5.72 8.12
N GLN A 74 4.83 -6.30 8.15
CA GLN A 74 5.45 -6.94 6.98
C GLN A 74 4.68 -8.19 6.51
N LYS A 75 4.03 -8.92 7.42
CA LYS A 75 3.19 -10.06 7.04
C LYS A 75 1.96 -9.60 6.26
N VAL A 76 1.32 -8.52 6.72
CA VAL A 76 0.19 -7.93 5.99
C VAL A 76 0.66 -7.43 4.63
N ILE A 77 1.76 -6.67 4.57
CA ILE A 77 2.31 -6.15 3.30
C ILE A 77 2.65 -7.29 2.32
N ALA A 78 3.28 -8.36 2.78
CA ALA A 78 3.55 -9.53 1.96
C ALA A 78 2.25 -10.20 1.44
N SER A 79 1.20 -10.23 2.27
CA SER A 79 -0.10 -10.77 1.88
C SER A 79 -0.81 -9.91 0.84
N LEU A 80 -0.63 -8.59 0.88
CA LEU A 80 -1.15 -7.70 -0.16
C LEU A 80 -0.54 -8.01 -1.53
N GLY A 81 0.74 -8.38 -1.58
CA GLY A 81 1.45 -8.67 -2.81
C GLY A 81 1.01 -9.94 -3.54
N VAL A 82 0.33 -10.88 -2.86
CA VAL A 82 -0.18 -12.12 -3.50
C VAL A 82 -1.62 -12.00 -3.96
N ILE A 83 -2.32 -10.93 -3.61
CA ILE A 83 -3.70 -10.71 -4.04
C ILE A 83 -3.69 -10.25 -5.49
N THR A 84 -4.28 -11.05 -6.37
CA THR A 84 -4.41 -10.73 -7.79
C THR A 84 -5.85 -10.41 -8.21
N LYS A 85 -6.83 -10.72 -7.36
CA LYS A 85 -8.26 -10.55 -7.66
C LYS A 85 -9.08 -10.20 -6.41
N ILE A 86 -10.13 -9.42 -6.60
CA ILE A 86 -11.20 -9.20 -5.62
C ILE A 86 -12.53 -9.50 -6.33
N LEU A 87 -13.37 -10.35 -5.76
CA LEU A 87 -14.67 -10.74 -6.36
C LEU A 87 -14.56 -11.21 -7.83
N GLY A 88 -13.43 -11.82 -8.20
CA GLY A 88 -13.15 -12.28 -9.56
C GLY A 88 -12.58 -11.22 -10.52
N ALA A 89 -12.64 -9.93 -10.18
CA ALA A 89 -12.03 -8.85 -10.95
C ALA A 89 -10.53 -8.71 -10.65
N PRO A 90 -9.66 -8.44 -11.64
CA PRO A 90 -8.25 -8.16 -11.42
C PRO A 90 -8.05 -6.97 -10.46
N ALA A 91 -7.18 -7.16 -9.47
CA ALA A 91 -6.89 -6.15 -8.46
C ALA A 91 -5.43 -6.24 -8.02
N VAL A 92 -4.85 -5.09 -7.66
CA VAL A 92 -3.51 -4.96 -7.10
C VAL A 92 -3.58 -4.08 -5.85
N PHE A 93 -2.89 -4.52 -4.80
CA PHE A 93 -2.79 -3.79 -3.54
C PHE A 93 -1.38 -3.22 -3.36
N HIS A 94 -1.30 -1.94 -3.02
CA HIS A 94 -0.04 -1.24 -2.73
C HIS A 94 -0.06 -0.68 -1.31
N SER A 95 0.92 -1.04 -0.49
CA SER A 95 1.11 -0.37 0.81
C SER A 95 1.70 1.02 0.61
N VAL A 96 1.04 2.05 1.12
CA VAL A 96 1.47 3.45 0.98
C VAL A 96 2.24 3.92 2.21
N ALA A 97 1.69 3.69 3.40
CA ALA A 97 2.28 4.17 4.66
C ALA A 97 1.84 3.30 5.85
N VAL A 98 2.62 3.36 6.94
CA VAL A 98 2.33 2.68 8.20
C VAL A 98 2.42 3.67 9.36
N SER A 99 1.46 3.64 10.29
CA SER A 99 1.52 4.45 11.50
C SER A 99 0.92 3.75 12.72
N GLY A 100 1.16 4.31 13.91
CA GLY A 100 0.54 3.87 15.16
C GLY A 100 -0.87 4.41 15.39
N THR A 101 -1.30 5.42 14.63
CA THR A 101 -2.62 6.03 14.77
C THR A 101 -3.28 6.19 13.41
N ILE A 102 -4.61 6.07 13.37
CA ILE A 102 -5.41 6.30 12.16
C ILE A 102 -5.18 7.73 11.64
N HIS A 103 -5.13 8.70 12.54
CA HIS A 103 -4.87 10.10 12.17
C HIS A 103 -3.49 10.27 11.51
N GLY A 104 -2.45 9.59 12.00
CA GLY A 104 -1.12 9.62 11.39
C GLY A 104 -1.12 9.04 9.98
N VAL A 105 -1.79 7.91 9.79
CA VAL A 105 -1.93 7.28 8.47
C VAL A 105 -2.69 8.17 7.49
N LYS A 106 -3.79 8.78 7.92
CA LYS A 106 -4.64 9.64 7.07
C LYS A 106 -3.90 10.87 6.50
N LYS A 107 -2.80 11.31 7.13
CA LYS A 107 -1.97 12.40 6.58
C LYS A 107 -1.28 12.03 5.27
N HIS A 108 -1.13 10.73 4.99
CA HIS A 108 -0.57 10.21 3.74
C HIS A 108 -1.65 9.89 2.71
N LEU A 109 -2.92 10.19 3.01
CA LEU A 109 -3.99 10.07 2.03
C LEU A 109 -3.85 11.25 1.06
N HIS A 110 -3.12 11.00 -0.01
CA HIS A 110 -3.05 11.92 -1.14
C HIS A 110 -3.90 11.32 -2.25
N PRO A 111 -4.85 12.08 -2.83
CA PRO A 111 -5.49 11.65 -4.06
C PRO A 111 -4.36 11.37 -5.05
N THR A 112 -4.30 10.13 -5.54
CA THR A 112 -3.40 9.87 -6.65
C THR A 112 -4.06 10.51 -7.85
N THR A 113 -3.60 11.68 -8.25
CA THR A 113 -3.72 12.05 -9.65
C THR A 113 -2.81 11.08 -10.37
N TRP A 114 -3.39 10.13 -11.11
CA TRP A 114 -2.67 9.65 -12.27
C TRP A 114 -2.52 10.89 -13.12
N ASP A 115 -1.31 11.45 -13.17
CA ASP A 115 -1.06 12.50 -14.14
C ASP A 115 -1.35 11.84 -15.49
N ASP A 116 -2.43 12.25 -16.16
CA ASP A 116 -2.77 11.79 -17.52
C ASP A 116 -1.67 12.15 -18.53
N GLU A 117 -0.68 12.94 -18.08
CA GLU A 117 0.64 12.98 -18.69
C GLU A 117 1.27 11.59 -18.63
N VAL A 118 1.09 10.86 -19.74
CA VAL A 118 2.06 9.88 -20.19
C VAL A 118 3.42 10.56 -20.13
N ILE A 119 4.22 10.27 -19.11
CA ILE A 119 5.64 10.62 -19.11
C ILE A 119 6.23 9.77 -20.24
N ALA A 120 6.36 10.38 -21.42
CA ALA A 120 6.95 9.76 -22.57
C ALA A 120 8.43 9.51 -22.28
N GLY A 121 8.74 8.37 -21.66
CA GLY A 121 10.12 7.97 -21.48
C GLY A 121 10.33 6.89 -20.45
N TYR A 122 10.25 5.62 -20.89
CA TYR A 122 11.39 4.71 -20.73
C TYR A 122 11.45 3.73 -21.91
N ARG A 123 11.89 4.23 -23.07
CA ARG A 123 12.80 3.43 -23.90
C ARG A 123 14.17 4.08 -23.75
N CYS A 124 15.04 3.46 -22.96
CA CYS A 124 16.46 3.78 -22.99
C CYS A 124 17.00 3.37 -24.36
N SER A 125 16.78 4.21 -25.39
CA SER A 125 17.38 4.06 -26.72
C SER A 125 18.83 4.58 -26.69
N GLY A 126 19.66 4.02 -25.80
CA GLY A 126 21.12 4.12 -25.88
C GLY A 126 21.76 5.51 -25.81
N LYS A 127 21.07 6.57 -25.37
CA LYS A 127 21.71 7.89 -25.20
C LYS A 127 22.38 8.02 -23.83
N LYS A 128 23.67 8.36 -23.87
CA LYS A 128 24.49 8.70 -22.70
C LYS A 128 24.07 10.08 -22.18
N VAL A 129 23.83 10.19 -20.88
CA VAL A 129 23.54 11.46 -20.18
C VAL A 129 24.82 11.89 -19.47
N ASP A 130 25.27 13.12 -19.70
CA ASP A 130 26.50 13.63 -19.09
C ASP A 130 26.23 14.16 -17.67
N SER A 131 27.07 13.75 -16.72
CA SER A 131 27.03 14.20 -15.33
C SER A 131 27.55 15.64 -15.21
N LEU A 132 26.81 16.53 -14.55
CA LEU A 132 27.21 17.93 -14.28
C LEU A 132 28.51 18.09 -13.47
N THR A 133 29.07 17.00 -12.94
CA THR A 133 30.29 16.99 -12.11
C THR A 133 31.55 16.50 -12.84
N GLY A 134 31.50 16.27 -14.16
CA GLY A 134 32.67 15.82 -14.92
C GLY A 134 33.21 14.43 -14.54
N SER A 135 32.52 13.72 -13.65
CA SER A 135 32.85 12.35 -13.23
C SER A 135 31.84 11.36 -13.83
N ASN A 136 32.31 10.51 -14.75
CA ASN A 136 31.54 9.56 -15.55
C ASN A 136 30.82 8.50 -14.68
N THR A 137 29.68 8.88 -14.08
CA THR A 137 28.81 8.00 -13.28
C THR A 137 27.39 8.08 -13.85
N HIS A 138 26.72 6.92 -13.94
CA HIS A 138 25.33 6.86 -14.37
C HIS A 138 24.42 7.51 -13.32
N ARG A 139 23.66 8.54 -13.72
CA ARG A 139 22.61 9.16 -12.91
C ARG A 139 21.26 9.04 -13.64
N TYR A 140 20.20 8.76 -12.89
CA TYR A 140 18.81 8.81 -13.40
C TYR A 140 18.37 10.28 -13.59
N LEU A 141 17.59 10.57 -14.63
CA LEU A 141 17.03 11.90 -14.86
C LEU A 141 16.17 12.32 -13.65
N THR A 142 16.40 13.54 -13.17
CA THR A 142 15.61 14.12 -12.08
C THR A 142 14.52 15.04 -12.61
N ARG A 143 13.45 15.25 -11.82
CA ARG A 143 12.36 16.19 -12.16
C ARG A 143 12.90 17.56 -12.57
N ASP A 144 13.95 18.03 -11.92
CA ASP A 144 14.57 19.33 -12.19
C ASP A 144 15.26 19.43 -13.56
N ASP A 145 15.65 18.29 -14.16
CA ASP A 145 16.23 18.24 -15.52
C ASP A 145 15.13 18.34 -16.59
N ILE A 146 13.93 17.84 -16.27
CA ILE A 146 12.75 17.84 -17.15
C ILE A 146 12.09 19.23 -17.18
N ILE A 147 12.13 19.96 -16.06
CA ILE A 147 11.48 21.29 -15.91
C ILE A 147 12.30 22.43 -16.56
N LYS A 148 13.57 22.18 -16.92
CA LYS A 148 14.50 23.21 -17.44
C LYS A 148 14.47 23.40 -18.97
N GLU A 149 13.52 22.79 -19.67
CA GLU A 149 13.20 23.15 -21.07
C GLU A 149 12.04 24.15 -21.15
#